data_AF-A0A653TPC4-F1
#
_entry.id   AF-A0A653TPC4-F1
#
_cell.length_a   1.000
_cell.length_b   1.000
_cell.length_c   1.000
_cell.angle_alpha   90.00
_cell.angle_beta   90.00
_cell.angle_gamma   90.00
#
_symmetry.space_group_name_H-M   'P 1'
#
loop_
_entity.id
_entity.type
_entity.pdbx_description
1 polymer ?
#
loop_
_entity_poly.entity_id
_entity_poly.type
_entity_poly.pdbx_seq_one_letter_code
_entity_poly.pdbx_strand_id
1 'polypeptide(L)'
;MWLLPAALLVLPACTRDAPTPPASTQRAARPPADAKTLAHADLAHRLRRFLITRTTPGLARGPMAADDERVRLGAFWRARTDTHHFGADFQSRAERALAAAGSAPAADAALRRLRDTVEARLPAWQALVDYNAAGTMRDDGGAEGRRLLPWAIASIDAIEAATWGYLDAVDAQARGRR
;
A
#
# COMPACT_ATOMS: atom_id res chain seq x y z
N MET A 1 -67.61 -68.20 6.10
CA MET A 1 -66.24 -68.44 6.59
C MET A 1 -65.28 -67.97 5.50
N TRP A 2 -64.78 -66.72 5.60
CA TRP A 2 -63.43 -66.37 6.07
C TRP A 2 -62.34 -66.80 5.06
N LEU A 3 -61.88 -65.86 4.20
CA LEU A 3 -60.63 -65.05 4.27
C LEU A 3 -59.39 -65.81 3.72
N LEU A 4 -58.89 -65.49 2.51
CA LEU A 4 -57.82 -64.52 2.14
C LEU A 4 -56.37 -65.09 2.34
N PRO A 5 -55.29 -64.52 1.73
CA PRO A 5 -54.58 -65.07 0.58
C PRO A 5 -53.06 -65.26 0.80
N ALA A 6 -52.35 -65.48 -0.32
CA ALA A 6 -50.90 -65.45 -0.52
C ALA A 6 -50.12 -64.42 0.31
N ALA A 7 -49.02 -64.87 0.92
CA ALA A 7 -47.98 -64.03 1.48
C ALA A 7 -46.76 -64.03 0.54
N LEU A 8 -46.63 -62.95 -0.24
CA LEU A 8 -45.43 -62.57 -0.97
C LEU A 8 -44.45 -61.87 -0.01
N LEU A 9 -43.19 -62.27 -0.10
CA LEU A 9 -42.02 -61.65 0.53
C LEU A 9 -41.94 -60.15 0.20
N VAL A 10 -41.81 -59.30 1.22
CA VAL A 10 -41.43 -57.90 1.06
C VAL A 10 -40.21 -57.63 1.94
N LEU A 11 -39.12 -57.20 1.29
CA LEU A 11 -37.88 -56.72 1.90
C LEU A 11 -38.10 -55.33 2.52
N PRO A 12 -37.44 -54.99 3.65
CA PRO A 12 -37.48 -53.63 4.18
C PRO A 12 -36.57 -52.71 3.34
N ALA A 13 -37.18 -51.79 2.59
CA ALA A 13 -36.48 -50.64 2.04
C ALA A 13 -36.33 -49.58 3.14
N CYS A 14 -35.18 -49.58 3.83
CA CYS A 14 -34.80 -48.48 4.69
C CYS A 14 -34.49 -47.25 3.82
N THR A 15 -35.42 -46.31 3.77
CA THR A 15 -35.21 -44.97 3.21
C THR A 15 -34.19 -44.24 4.08
N ARG A 16 -32.99 -44.05 3.55
CA ARG A 16 -31.96 -43.20 4.15
C ARG A 16 -32.39 -41.75 3.91
N ASP A 17 -32.74 -41.04 4.98
CA ASP A 17 -32.92 -39.59 4.95
C ASP A 17 -31.64 -38.95 4.40
N ALA A 18 -31.77 -38.26 3.28
CA ALA A 18 -30.69 -37.47 2.71
C ALA A 18 -30.53 -36.20 3.57
N PRO A 19 -29.31 -35.85 4.03
CA PRO A 19 -29.10 -34.62 4.74
C PRO A 19 -29.39 -33.44 3.80
N THR A 20 -30.28 -32.55 4.24
CA THR A 20 -30.53 -31.28 3.55
C THR A 20 -29.21 -30.49 3.51
N PRO A 21 -28.70 -30.10 2.33
CA PRO A 21 -27.49 -29.30 2.27
C PRO A 21 -27.75 -27.95 2.96
N PRO A 22 -26.78 -27.41 3.75
CA PRO A 22 -26.93 -26.10 4.34
C PRO A 22 -27.15 -25.08 3.22
N ALA A 23 -28.02 -24.10 3.47
CA ALA A 23 -28.24 -22.99 2.55
C ALA A 23 -26.89 -22.35 2.22
N SER A 24 -26.41 -22.58 1.00
CA SER A 24 -25.29 -21.84 0.44
C SER A 24 -25.70 -20.37 0.46
N THR A 25 -25.20 -19.62 1.44
CA THR A 25 -25.09 -18.17 1.35
C THR A 25 -24.22 -17.90 0.13
N GLN A 26 -24.88 -17.82 -1.03
CA GLN A 26 -24.28 -17.40 -2.28
C GLN A 26 -23.94 -15.94 -2.06
N ARG A 27 -22.73 -15.70 -1.54
CA ARG A 27 -22.15 -14.38 -1.42
C ARG A 27 -22.18 -13.82 -2.82
N ALA A 28 -23.07 -12.84 -3.05
CA ALA A 28 -23.20 -12.18 -4.34
C ALA A 28 -21.80 -11.85 -4.84
N ALA A 29 -21.48 -12.31 -6.05
CA ALA A 29 -20.19 -12.05 -6.67
C ALA A 29 -20.01 -10.53 -6.68
N ARG A 30 -18.92 -10.05 -6.05
CA ARG A 30 -18.62 -8.62 -6.06
C ARG A 30 -18.53 -8.17 -7.52
N PRO A 31 -19.14 -7.03 -7.88
CA PRO A 31 -18.89 -6.44 -9.19
C PRO A 31 -17.37 -6.25 -9.34
N PRO A 32 -16.82 -6.55 -10.53
CA PRO A 32 -15.40 -6.35 -10.78
C PRO A 32 -15.04 -4.88 -10.52
N ALA A 33 -13.91 -4.65 -9.83
CA ALA A 33 -13.44 -3.31 -9.57
C ALA A 33 -13.18 -2.57 -10.89
N ASP A 34 -13.60 -1.30 -10.98
CA ASP A 34 -13.33 -0.49 -12.16
C ASP A 34 -11.82 -0.25 -12.36
N ALA A 35 -11.45 0.10 -13.60
CA ALA A 35 -10.07 0.29 -14.01
C ALA A 35 -9.34 1.33 -13.14
N LYS A 36 -10.02 2.42 -12.76
CA LYS A 36 -9.45 3.45 -11.88
C LYS A 36 -9.09 2.88 -10.50
N THR A 37 -9.98 2.11 -9.89
CA THR A 37 -9.73 1.50 -8.58
C THR A 37 -8.56 0.51 -8.64
N LEU A 38 -8.47 -0.29 -9.71
CA LEU A 38 -7.34 -1.20 -9.92
C LEU A 38 -6.02 -0.45 -10.12
N ALA A 39 -6.03 0.64 -10.89
CA ALA A 39 -4.84 1.46 -11.13
C ALA A 39 -4.34 2.12 -9.83
N HIS A 40 -5.24 2.63 -9.00
CA HIS A 40 -4.91 3.13 -7.66
C HIS A 40 -4.36 2.03 -6.75
N ALA A 41 -4.93 0.82 -6.79
CA ALA A 41 -4.45 -0.30 -5.99
C ALA A 41 -3.03 -0.74 -6.39
N ASP A 42 -2.70 -0.82 -7.68
CA ASP A 42 -1.33 -1.15 -8.14
C ASP A 42 -0.32 -0.09 -7.66
N LEU A 43 -0.64 1.19 -7.85
CA LEU A 43 0.25 2.28 -7.43
C LEU A 43 0.43 2.27 -5.90
N ALA A 44 -0.66 2.14 -5.15
CA ALA A 44 -0.63 2.04 -3.69
C ALA A 44 0.19 0.82 -3.21
N HIS A 45 0.12 -0.32 -3.89
CA HIS A 45 0.93 -1.49 -3.54
C HIS A 45 2.43 -1.22 -3.69
N ARG A 46 2.84 -0.50 -4.74
CA ARG A 46 4.25 -0.17 -4.99
C ARG A 46 4.80 0.83 -3.97
N LEU A 47 4.03 1.87 -3.67
CA LEU A 47 4.41 2.92 -2.74
C LEU A 47 4.60 2.41 -1.30
N ARG A 48 3.95 1.30 -0.92
CA ARG A 48 4.16 0.69 0.40
C ARG A 48 5.62 0.28 0.68
N ARG A 49 6.44 0.06 -0.35
CA ARG A 49 7.86 -0.33 -0.20
C ARG A 49 8.75 0.81 0.30
N PHE A 50 8.34 2.06 0.07
CA PHE A 50 9.06 3.26 0.51
C PHE A 50 8.88 3.56 2.00
N LEU A 51 7.71 3.22 2.56
CA LEU A 51 7.27 3.72 3.86
C LEU A 51 8.02 3.09 5.02
N ILE A 52 8.37 3.90 6.03
CA ILE A 52 8.75 3.35 7.32
C ILE A 52 7.51 2.66 7.87
N THR A 53 7.61 1.36 8.10
CA THR A 53 6.51 0.61 8.72
C THR A 53 6.22 1.26 10.07
N ARG A 54 4.97 1.70 10.26
CA ARG A 54 4.49 2.16 11.56
C ARG A 54 4.71 1.02 12.56
N THR A 55 5.65 1.20 13.48
CA THR A 55 6.05 0.12 14.38
C THR A 55 4.95 -0.12 15.39
N THR A 56 4.54 -1.38 15.54
CA THR A 56 3.69 -1.80 16.65
C THR A 56 4.51 -1.73 17.94
N PRO A 57 3.98 -1.18 19.05
CA PRO A 57 4.66 -1.20 20.33
C PRO A 57 5.15 -2.61 20.69
N GLY A 58 6.42 -2.76 21.06
CA GLY A 58 7.01 -4.04 21.47
C GLY A 58 7.72 -4.85 20.39
N LEU A 59 7.70 -4.43 19.12
CA LEU A 59 8.50 -5.06 18.06
C LEU A 59 9.81 -4.29 17.80
N ALA A 60 10.87 -5.04 17.49
CA ALA A 60 12.15 -4.46 17.09
C ALA A 60 11.98 -3.58 15.84
N ARG A 61 12.55 -2.38 15.87
CA ARG A 61 12.54 -1.47 14.72
C ARG A 61 13.30 -2.08 13.56
N GLY A 62 12.73 -2.03 12.36
CA GLY A 62 13.43 -2.42 11.14
C GLY A 62 14.64 -1.51 10.89
N PRO A 63 15.66 -1.97 10.13
CA PRO A 63 16.88 -1.20 9.85
C PRO A 63 16.62 0.22 9.34
N MET A 64 15.62 0.38 8.47
CA MET A 64 15.26 1.69 7.89
C MET A 64 14.77 2.70 8.93
N ALA A 65 14.07 2.25 9.99
CA ALA A 65 13.64 3.13 11.08
C ALA A 65 14.80 3.51 12.00
N ALA A 66 15.75 2.59 12.21
CA ALA A 66 16.95 2.87 13.00
C ALA A 66 17.89 3.86 12.29
N ASP A 67 18.03 3.74 10.96
CA ASP A 67 18.79 4.71 10.17
C ASP A 67 18.10 6.08 10.13
N ASP A 68 16.76 6.13 10.01
CA ASP A 68 15.99 7.40 10.11
C ASP A 68 16.25 8.11 11.45
N GLU A 69 16.24 7.38 12.56
CA GLU A 69 16.55 7.93 13.88
C GLU A 69 17.98 8.50 13.94
N ARG A 70 18.98 7.80 13.37
CA ARG A 70 20.35 8.32 13.29
C ARG A 70 20.45 9.58 12.44
N VAL A 71 19.72 9.64 11.33
CA VAL A 71 19.65 10.83 10.46
C VAL A 71 19.09 12.02 11.24
N ARG A 72 18.01 11.82 12.01
CA ARG A 72 17.44 12.86 12.88
C ARG A 72 18.41 13.32 13.98
N LEU A 73 19.35 12.47 14.38
CA LEU A 73 20.45 12.79 15.31
C LEU A 73 21.68 13.40 14.62
N GLY A 74 21.63 13.71 13.33
CA GLY A 74 22.71 14.38 12.60
C GLY A 74 23.57 13.48 11.71
N ALA A 75 23.33 12.16 11.69
CA ALA A 75 24.08 11.23 10.86
C ALA A 75 23.60 11.28 9.39
N PHE A 76 23.85 12.38 8.71
CA PHE A 76 23.38 12.64 7.34
C PHE A 76 23.86 11.58 6.32
N TRP A 77 24.98 10.90 6.57
CA TRP A 77 25.50 9.79 5.74
C TRP A 77 24.66 8.50 5.84
N ARG A 78 23.71 8.45 6.78
CA ARG A 78 22.70 7.39 6.91
C ARG A 78 21.38 7.77 6.24
N ALA A 79 21.30 8.92 5.57
CA ALA A 79 20.10 9.29 4.84
C ALA A 79 19.76 8.23 3.79
N ARG A 80 18.49 7.83 3.78
CA ARG A 80 17.94 6.90 2.79
C ARG A 80 18.15 7.42 1.37
N THR A 81 18.34 6.51 0.42
CA THR A 81 18.70 6.81 -0.98
C THR A 81 17.64 6.30 -1.96
N ASP A 82 16.44 6.00 -1.47
CA ASP A 82 15.33 5.39 -2.21
C ASP A 82 14.45 6.42 -2.93
N THR A 83 15.02 7.56 -3.34
CA THR A 83 14.36 8.62 -4.14
C THR A 83 13.78 8.09 -5.46
N HIS A 84 14.37 7.02 -6.00
CA HIS A 84 13.93 6.35 -7.22
C HIS A 84 12.46 5.88 -7.18
N HIS A 85 11.88 5.66 -5.99
CA HIS A 85 10.45 5.37 -5.84
C HIS A 85 9.55 6.49 -6.37
N PHE A 86 10.05 7.71 -6.52
CA PHE A 86 9.33 8.88 -6.97
C PHE A 86 9.81 9.43 -8.33
N GLY A 87 10.56 8.62 -9.09
CA GLY A 87 11.07 8.97 -10.41
C GLY A 87 10.03 8.87 -11.54
N ALA A 88 10.50 8.73 -12.78
CA ALA A 88 9.66 8.73 -13.97
C ALA A 88 8.57 7.63 -13.99
N ASP A 89 8.85 6.43 -13.47
CA ASP A 89 7.85 5.35 -13.39
C ASP A 89 6.70 5.72 -12.45
N PHE A 90 6.98 6.41 -11.34
CA PHE A 90 5.95 6.93 -10.44
C PHE A 90 5.07 7.96 -11.16
N GLN A 91 5.66 8.92 -11.86
CA GLN A 91 4.89 9.94 -12.59
C GLN A 91 3.99 9.31 -13.65
N SER A 92 4.54 8.39 -14.46
CA SER A 92 3.77 7.67 -15.48
C SER A 92 2.62 6.86 -14.87
N ARG A 93 2.85 6.16 -13.74
CA ARG A 93 1.78 5.43 -13.04
C ARG A 93 0.73 6.36 -12.47
N ALA A 94 1.13 7.48 -11.88
CA ALA A 94 0.22 8.44 -11.31
C ALA A 94 -0.72 9.02 -12.39
N GLU A 95 -0.17 9.37 -13.55
CA GLU A 95 -0.96 9.84 -14.70
C GLU A 95 -1.94 8.79 -15.20
N ARG A 96 -1.49 7.54 -15.35
CA ARG A 96 -2.37 6.43 -15.73
C ARG A 96 -3.51 6.22 -14.73
N ALA A 97 -3.23 6.29 -13.43
CA ALA A 97 -4.25 6.15 -12.40
C ALA A 97 -5.28 7.30 -12.46
N LEU A 98 -4.82 8.54 -12.62
CA LEU A 98 -5.69 9.71 -12.74
C LEU A 98 -6.56 9.67 -14.01
N ALA A 99 -6.02 9.16 -15.13
CA ALA A 99 -6.72 9.08 -16.41
C ALA A 99 -7.62 7.85 -16.57
N ALA A 100 -7.49 6.83 -15.71
CA ALA A 100 -8.24 5.60 -15.82
C ALA A 100 -9.76 5.81 -15.65
N ALA A 101 -10.55 5.02 -16.37
CA ALA A 101 -12.00 5.06 -16.32
C ALA A 101 -12.55 4.56 -14.97
N GLY A 102 -13.54 5.25 -14.43
CA GLY A 102 -14.14 4.97 -13.12
C GLY A 102 -14.20 6.23 -12.25
N SER A 103 -14.55 6.05 -10.98
CA SER A 103 -14.66 7.16 -10.02
C SER A 103 -13.93 6.83 -8.73
N ALA A 104 -12.97 7.68 -8.36
CA ALA A 104 -12.25 7.60 -7.08
C ALA A 104 -11.80 9.00 -6.62
N PRO A 105 -12.73 9.95 -6.39
CA PRO A 105 -12.41 11.37 -6.21
C PRO A 105 -11.45 11.64 -5.04
N ALA A 106 -11.60 10.92 -3.93
CA ALA A 106 -10.70 11.05 -2.78
C ALA A 106 -9.28 10.57 -3.12
N ALA A 107 -9.15 9.43 -3.81
CA ALA A 107 -7.86 8.88 -4.22
C ALA A 107 -7.19 9.75 -5.30
N ASP A 108 -7.97 10.30 -6.24
CA ASP A 108 -7.49 11.25 -7.24
C ASP A 108 -6.93 12.52 -6.58
N ALA A 109 -7.68 13.11 -5.63
CA ALA A 109 -7.25 14.31 -4.92
C ALA A 109 -6.00 14.06 -4.07
N ALA A 110 -5.91 12.92 -3.39
CA ALA A 110 -4.74 12.54 -2.62
C ALA A 110 -3.52 12.26 -3.52
N LEU A 111 -3.71 11.64 -4.69
CA LEU A 111 -2.64 11.38 -5.64
C LEU A 111 -2.08 12.68 -6.25
N ARG A 112 -2.93 13.65 -6.59
CA ARG A 112 -2.46 14.97 -7.04
C ARG A 112 -1.61 15.65 -5.97
N ARG A 113 -2.09 15.68 -4.72
CA ARG A 113 -1.32 16.21 -3.59
C ARG A 113 0.03 15.50 -3.40
N LEU A 114 0.07 14.17 -3.55
CA LEU A 114 1.32 13.43 -3.49
C LEU A 114 2.28 13.84 -4.61
N ARG A 115 1.80 13.96 -5.85
CA ARG A 115 2.62 14.43 -6.97
C ARG A 115 3.19 15.82 -6.72
N ASP A 116 2.35 16.77 -6.31
CA ASP A 116 2.76 18.14 -6.02
C ASP A 116 3.80 18.19 -4.89
N THR A 117 3.60 17.36 -3.86
CA THR A 117 4.55 17.24 -2.74
C THR A 117 5.89 16.67 -3.20
N VAL A 118 5.88 15.61 -4.01
CA VAL A 118 7.09 15.01 -4.58
C VAL A 118 7.84 16.03 -5.42
N GLU A 119 7.16 16.73 -6.33
CA GLU A 119 7.78 17.75 -7.19
C GLU A 119 8.46 18.85 -6.37
N ALA A 120 7.77 19.36 -5.33
CA ALA A 120 8.29 20.43 -4.50
C ALA A 120 9.43 20.00 -3.55
N ARG A 121 9.44 18.73 -3.11
CA ARG A 121 10.29 18.28 -1.99
C ARG A 121 11.41 17.34 -2.40
N LEU A 122 11.25 16.55 -3.45
CA LEU A 122 12.24 15.56 -3.87
C LEU A 122 13.63 16.17 -4.16
N PRO A 123 13.76 17.36 -4.78
CA PRO A 123 15.08 17.93 -5.05
C PRO A 123 15.96 18.12 -3.81
N ALA A 124 15.38 18.54 -2.68
CA ALA A 124 16.15 18.76 -1.45
C ALA A 124 16.64 17.45 -0.81
N TRP A 125 15.83 16.38 -0.91
CA TRP A 125 16.28 15.05 -0.50
C TRP A 125 17.35 14.52 -1.45
N GLN A 126 17.14 14.64 -2.77
CA GLN A 126 18.10 14.20 -3.78
C GLN A 126 19.46 14.90 -3.63
N ALA A 127 19.49 16.19 -3.30
CA ALA A 127 20.74 16.91 -3.06
C ALA A 127 21.61 16.28 -1.96
N LEU A 128 21.00 15.79 -0.88
CA LEU A 128 21.75 15.09 0.18
C LEU A 128 22.22 13.71 -0.29
N VAL A 129 21.41 13.00 -1.07
CA VAL A 129 21.79 11.71 -1.66
C VAL A 129 22.99 11.88 -2.60
N ASP A 130 22.95 12.89 -3.46
CA ASP A 130 24.03 13.21 -4.40
C ASP A 130 25.31 13.62 -3.68
N TYR A 131 25.20 14.44 -2.63
CA TYR A 131 26.32 14.81 -1.78
C TYR A 131 26.99 13.57 -1.14
N ASN A 132 26.20 12.68 -0.55
CA ASN A 132 26.71 11.45 0.05
C ASN A 132 27.37 10.53 -0.99
N ALA A 133 26.81 10.44 -2.20
CA ALA A 133 27.34 9.63 -3.29
C ALA A 133 28.65 10.20 -3.87
N ALA A 134 28.80 11.52 -3.89
CA ALA A 134 29.98 12.20 -4.42
C ALA A 134 31.23 12.04 -3.53
N GLY A 135 31.07 11.64 -2.26
CA GLY A 135 32.19 11.43 -1.34
C GLY A 135 32.91 12.72 -0.89
N THR A 136 32.31 13.88 -1.16
CA THR A 136 32.81 15.23 -0.84
C THR A 136 33.00 15.49 0.65
N MET A 137 32.42 14.63 1.51
CA MET A 137 32.68 14.64 2.96
C MET A 137 34.17 14.68 3.30
N ARG A 138 35.02 14.02 2.51
CA ARG A 138 36.47 14.01 2.74
C ARG A 138 37.10 15.39 2.58
N ASP A 139 36.49 16.24 1.76
CA ASP A 139 37.00 17.56 1.40
C ASP A 139 36.44 18.66 2.31
N ASP A 140 35.17 18.56 2.73
CA ASP A 140 34.47 19.60 3.51
C ASP A 140 34.17 19.20 4.97
N GLY A 141 34.63 18.03 5.41
CA GLY A 141 34.39 17.52 6.77
C GLY A 141 32.90 17.33 7.11
N GLY A 142 32.03 17.14 6.12
CA GLY A 142 30.59 16.97 6.31
C GLY A 142 29.81 18.29 6.41
N ALA A 143 30.43 19.44 6.12
CA ALA A 143 29.79 20.75 6.32
C ALA A 143 28.54 20.92 5.45
N GLU A 144 28.63 20.59 4.18
CA GLU A 144 27.50 20.68 3.25
C GLU A 144 26.43 19.63 3.57
N GLY A 145 26.83 18.41 3.93
CA GLY A 145 25.90 17.37 4.40
C GLY A 145 25.05 17.83 5.59
N ARG A 146 25.67 18.49 6.59
CA ARG A 146 24.97 19.09 7.73
C ARG A 146 24.05 20.25 7.31
N ARG A 147 24.44 21.04 6.32
CA ARG A 147 23.63 22.15 5.78
C ARG A 147 22.39 21.64 5.04
N LEU A 148 22.51 20.55 4.29
CA LEU A 148 21.42 19.94 3.51
C LEU A 148 20.44 19.14 4.38
N LEU A 149 20.93 18.55 5.48
CA LEU A 149 20.19 17.62 6.33
C LEU A 149 18.79 18.10 6.76
N PRO A 150 18.57 19.32 7.28
CA PRO A 150 17.24 19.75 7.72
C PRO A 150 16.22 19.75 6.58
N TRP A 151 16.64 20.12 5.38
CA TRP A 151 15.79 20.14 4.20
C TRP A 151 15.47 18.74 3.70
N ALA A 152 16.45 17.83 3.73
CA ALA A 152 16.23 16.44 3.38
C ALA A 152 15.24 15.77 4.35
N ILE A 153 15.38 15.98 5.67
CA ILE A 153 14.43 15.48 6.68
C ILE A 153 13.02 16.01 6.40
N ALA A 154 12.87 17.33 6.22
CA ALA A 154 11.57 17.93 5.94
C ALA A 154 10.93 17.40 4.66
N SER A 155 11.74 17.08 3.64
CA SER A 155 11.27 16.48 2.40
C SER A 155 10.83 15.04 2.58
N ILE A 156 11.60 14.22 3.29
CA ILE A 156 11.24 12.83 3.60
C ILE A 156 9.93 12.79 4.39
N ASP A 157 9.81 13.59 5.45
CA ASP A 157 8.61 13.66 6.29
C ASP A 157 7.37 14.09 5.48
N ALA A 158 7.50 15.10 4.62
CA ALA A 158 6.39 15.57 3.79
C ALA A 158 5.94 14.52 2.76
N ILE A 159 6.89 13.87 2.07
CA ILE A 159 6.60 12.84 1.08
C ILE A 159 6.00 11.60 1.75
N GLU A 160 6.52 11.18 2.91
CA GLU A 160 5.97 10.07 3.69
C GLU A 160 4.54 10.37 4.16
N ALA A 161 4.29 11.56 4.70
CA ALA A 161 2.94 11.96 5.11
C ALA A 161 1.95 11.98 3.93
N ALA A 162 2.36 12.54 2.78
CA ALA A 162 1.52 12.56 1.58
C ALA A 162 1.27 11.14 1.02
N THR A 163 2.28 10.27 1.09
CA THR A 163 2.16 8.87 0.65
C THR A 163 1.17 8.12 1.54
N TRP A 164 1.25 8.26 2.86
CA TRP A 164 0.27 7.69 3.78
C TRP A 164 -1.14 8.22 3.50
N GLY A 165 -1.31 9.53 3.29
CA GLY A 165 -2.61 10.13 2.96
C GLY A 165 -3.21 9.56 1.66
N TYR A 166 -2.36 9.26 0.66
CA TYR A 166 -2.79 8.56 -0.54
C TYR A 166 -3.22 7.12 -0.28
N LEU A 167 -2.44 6.35 0.48
CA LEU A 167 -2.78 4.96 0.81
C LEU A 167 -4.10 4.88 1.59
N ASP A 168 -4.29 5.76 2.57
CA ASP A 168 -5.51 5.81 3.37
C ASP A 168 -6.75 6.12 2.49
N ALA A 169 -6.61 7.01 1.50
CA ALA A 169 -7.67 7.32 0.55
C ALA A 169 -8.02 6.13 -0.38
N VAL A 170 -7.01 5.38 -0.84
CA VAL A 170 -7.21 4.17 -1.64
C VAL A 170 -7.89 3.06 -0.82
N ASP A 171 -7.45 2.85 0.42
CA ASP A 171 -8.02 1.82 1.29
C ASP A 171 -9.45 2.18 1.75
N ALA A 172 -9.76 3.47 1.94
CA ALA A 172 -11.12 3.95 2.18
C ALA A 172 -12.03 3.69 0.98
N GLN A 173 -11.56 3.98 -0.24
CA GLN A 173 -12.31 3.71 -1.47
C GLN A 173 -12.60 2.21 -1.65
N ALA A 174 -11.63 1.35 -1.32
CA ALA A 174 -11.82 -0.10 -1.39
C ALA A 174 -12.82 -0.62 -0.33
N ARG A 175 -12.97 0.06 0.81
CA ARG A 175 -13.92 -0.28 1.88
C ARG A 175 -15.33 0.22 1.61
N GLY A 176 -15.50 1.44 1.06
CA GLY A 176 -16.81 2.01 0.75
C GLY A 176 -17.60 1.25 -0.34
N ARG A 177 -16.96 0.29 -1.01
CA ARG A 177 -17.59 -0.61 -1.99
C ARG A 177 -17.94 -1.99 -1.42
N ARG A 178 -17.68 -2.23 -0.13
CA ARG A 178 -17.97 -3.50 0.55
C ARG A 178 -19.35 -3.49 1.17
#